data_AF-A0A6A6L133-F1
#
_entry.id   AF-A0A6A6L133-F1
#
_cell.length_a   1.000
_cell.length_b   1.000
_cell.length_c   1.000
_cell.angle_alpha   90.00
_cell.angle_beta   90.00
_cell.angle_gamma   90.00
#
_symmetry.space_group_name_H-M   'P 1'
#
loop_
_entity.id
_entity.type
_entity.pdbx_description
1 polymer ?
#
loop_
_entity_poly.entity_id
_entity_poly.type
_entity_poly.pdbx_seq_one_letter_code
_entity_poly.pdbx_strand_id
1 'polypeptide(L)'
;MVKSRPILTKSVTSSLIYVAADLSSQTIARPASEPYDLVRTLRMAGYGMLILGPSLHFWFNFVSKRFPKRDLITTFKKIIMGQTLYGPAMTALFFSLNARLQGENGAEIVARLKRDLLPTMANGVMYWPICDFITFKFIPVHLQPLVSNSFSYLWTVYMTYMASLDKVSTNTNSQFA
;
A
#
# COMPACT_ATOMS: atom_id res chain seq x y z
N MET A 1 12.93 -18.84 -13.80
CA MET A 1 12.96 -17.91 -12.65
C MET A 1 11.59 -17.77 -11.96
N VAL A 2 10.51 -17.34 -12.64
CA VAL A 2 9.17 -17.09 -12.03
C VAL A 2 8.53 -18.34 -11.40
N LYS A 3 8.69 -19.53 -12.00
CA LYS A 3 8.16 -20.80 -11.46
C LYS A 3 9.06 -21.44 -10.39
N SER A 4 10.36 -21.13 -10.38
CA SER A 4 11.37 -21.81 -9.56
C SER A 4 11.52 -21.21 -8.17
N ARG A 5 11.30 -19.89 -8.02
CA ARG A 5 11.38 -19.17 -6.73
C ARG A 5 10.26 -18.13 -6.62
N PRO A 6 8.98 -18.56 -6.52
CA PRO A 6 7.82 -17.68 -6.67
C PRO A 6 7.70 -16.60 -5.59
N ILE A 7 8.23 -16.84 -4.38
CA ILE A 7 8.23 -15.86 -3.28
C ILE A 7 9.30 -14.80 -3.53
N LEU A 8 10.52 -15.22 -3.89
CA LEU A 8 11.63 -14.31 -4.17
C LEU A 8 11.28 -13.34 -5.29
N THR A 9 10.74 -13.83 -6.41
CA THR A 9 10.33 -12.96 -7.53
C THR A 9 9.31 -11.93 -7.08
N LYS A 10 8.28 -12.34 -6.32
CA LYS A 10 7.25 -11.42 -5.82
C LYS A 10 7.83 -10.39 -4.86
N SER A 11 8.71 -10.82 -3.96
CA SER A 11 9.43 -9.96 -3.01
C SER A 11 10.25 -8.88 -3.72
N VAL A 12 11.04 -9.28 -4.72
CA VAL A 12 11.85 -8.34 -5.51
C VAL A 12 10.94 -7.38 -6.29
N THR A 13 9.89 -7.86 -6.95
CA THR A 13 8.97 -6.98 -7.68
C THR A 13 8.24 -6.01 -6.74
N SER A 14 7.80 -6.46 -5.57
CA SER A 14 7.17 -5.59 -4.57
C SER A 14 8.12 -4.51 -4.07
N SER A 15 9.39 -4.88 -3.81
CA SER A 15 10.45 -3.92 -3.46
C SER A 15 10.63 -2.85 -4.52
N LEU A 16 10.75 -3.23 -5.79
CA LEU A 16 10.94 -2.28 -6.89
C LEU A 16 9.74 -1.35 -7.05
N ILE A 17 8.53 -1.88 -6.92
CA ILE A 17 7.30 -1.07 -6.99
C ILE A 17 7.24 -0.07 -5.84
N TYR A 18 7.60 -0.47 -4.62
CA TYR A 18 7.62 0.44 -3.47
C TYR A 18 8.71 1.50 -3.55
N VAL A 19 9.89 1.16 -4.11
CA VAL A 19 10.93 2.15 -4.45
C VAL A 19 10.39 3.17 -5.44
N ALA A 20 9.78 2.71 -6.54
CA ALA A 20 9.20 3.60 -7.53
C ALA A 20 8.10 4.48 -6.95
N ALA A 21 7.19 3.90 -6.15
CA ALA A 21 6.10 4.62 -5.49
C ALA A 21 6.64 5.73 -4.58
N ASP A 22 7.69 5.43 -3.81
CA ASP A 22 8.30 6.38 -2.89
C ASP A 22 9.04 7.50 -3.63
N LEU A 23 9.82 7.18 -4.67
CA LEU A 23 10.50 8.21 -5.47
C LEU A 23 9.50 9.12 -6.18
N SER A 24 8.40 8.57 -6.73
CA SER A 24 7.31 9.35 -7.32
C SER A 24 6.63 10.23 -6.27
N SER A 25 6.34 9.68 -5.08
CA SER A 25 5.77 10.43 -3.96
C SER A 25 6.67 11.59 -3.54
N GLN A 26 7.97 11.33 -3.38
CA GLN A 26 8.93 12.36 -3.03
C GLN A 26 9.01 13.45 -4.12
N THR A 27 9.00 13.07 -5.40
CA THR A 27 9.01 14.02 -6.53
C THR A 27 7.81 14.98 -6.49
N ILE A 28 6.64 14.50 -6.08
CA ILE A 28 5.42 15.31 -5.99
C ILE A 28 5.41 16.18 -4.72
N ALA A 29 5.84 15.64 -3.59
CA ALA A 29 5.66 16.27 -2.29
C ALA A 29 6.81 17.20 -1.86
N ARG A 30 8.03 16.98 -2.37
CA ARG A 30 9.23 17.72 -1.95
C ARG A 30 9.44 18.99 -2.78
N PRO A 31 9.97 20.07 -2.21
CA PRO A 31 10.52 21.18 -2.98
C PRO A 31 11.68 20.72 -3.88
N ALA A 32 11.80 21.29 -5.08
CA ALA A 32 12.85 20.90 -6.03
C ALA A 32 14.28 21.06 -5.48
N SER A 33 14.47 21.96 -4.52
CA SER A 33 15.74 22.25 -3.84
C SER A 33 16.15 21.20 -2.80
N GLU A 34 15.23 20.38 -2.29
CA GLU A 34 15.53 19.38 -1.27
C GLU A 34 15.93 18.04 -1.90
N PRO A 35 16.99 17.37 -1.41
CA PRO A 35 17.40 16.07 -1.94
C PRO A 35 16.36 14.98 -1.62
N TYR A 36 16.43 13.85 -2.35
CA TYR A 36 15.63 12.67 -2.01
C TYR A 36 16.08 12.06 -0.68
N ASP A 37 15.11 11.68 0.16
CA ASP A 37 15.33 10.87 1.35
C ASP A 37 15.49 9.39 0.94
N LEU A 38 16.74 8.99 0.67
CA LEU A 38 17.08 7.62 0.31
C LEU A 38 16.91 6.64 1.48
N VAL A 39 16.95 7.12 2.74
CA VAL A 39 16.69 6.28 3.91
C VAL A 39 15.21 5.91 3.96
N ARG A 40 14.31 6.84 3.62
CA ARG A 40 12.89 6.55 3.40
C ARG A 40 12.69 5.56 2.26
N THR A 41 13.34 5.75 1.12
CA THR A 41 13.23 4.82 -0.01
C THR A 41 13.72 3.42 0.35
N LEU A 42 14.81 3.30 1.12
CA LEU A 42 15.32 2.01 1.60
C LEU A 42 14.34 1.31 2.55
N ARG A 43 13.69 2.06 3.46
CA ARG A 43 12.63 1.53 4.33
C ARG A 43 11.45 0.98 3.52
N MET A 44 11.04 1.70 2.46
CA MET A 44 9.97 1.27 1.56
C MET A 44 10.36 0.04 0.73
N ALA A 45 11.62 -0.02 0.25
CA ALA A 45 12.17 -1.18 -0.41
C ALA A 45 12.14 -2.42 0.51
N GLY A 46 12.64 -2.27 1.74
CA GLY A 46 12.66 -3.33 2.74
C GLY A 46 11.26 -3.83 3.09
N TYR A 47 10.28 -2.93 3.26
CA TYR A 47 8.88 -3.31 3.48
C TYR A 47 8.31 -4.11 2.30
N GLY A 48 8.53 -3.64 1.06
CA GLY A 48 8.10 -4.35 -0.14
C GLY A 48 8.71 -5.75 -0.25
N MET A 49 10.02 -5.86 0.02
CA MET A 49 10.78 -7.10 -0.10
C MET A 49 10.44 -8.12 0.99
N LEU A 50 10.50 -7.72 2.25
CA LEU A 50 10.50 -8.65 3.38
C LEU A 50 9.09 -8.93 3.91
N ILE A 51 8.18 -7.97 3.77
CA ILE A 51 6.85 -8.05 4.38
C ILE A 51 5.80 -8.25 3.28
N LEU A 52 5.65 -7.26 2.40
CA LEU A 52 4.50 -7.23 1.51
C LEU A 52 4.54 -8.31 0.43
N GLY A 53 5.67 -8.52 -0.23
CA GLY A 53 5.81 -9.54 -1.28
C GLY A 53 5.48 -10.96 -0.81
N PRO A 54 6.08 -11.45 0.29
CA PRO A 54 5.71 -12.73 0.90
C PRO A 54 4.25 -12.75 1.38
N SER A 55 3.80 -11.68 2.06
CA SER A 55 2.43 -11.60 2.59
C SER A 55 1.39 -11.73 1.48
N LEU A 56 1.52 -10.98 0.38
CA LEU A 56 0.62 -11.06 -0.77
C LEU A 56 0.68 -12.45 -1.42
N HIS A 57 1.86 -13.07 -1.51
CA HIS A 57 1.95 -14.44 -2.02
C HIS A 57 1.08 -15.40 -1.21
N PHE A 58 1.23 -15.41 0.11
CA PHE A 58 0.45 -16.30 0.96
C PHE A 58 -1.03 -15.93 0.97
N TRP A 59 -1.36 -14.64 1.02
CA TRP A 59 -2.73 -14.14 0.98
C TRP A 59 -3.49 -14.61 -0.26
N PHE A 60 -2.99 -14.31 -1.46
CA PHE A 60 -3.69 -14.65 -2.69
C PHE A 60 -3.80 -16.16 -2.91
N ASN A 61 -2.80 -16.96 -2.49
CA ASN A 61 -2.90 -18.42 -2.53
C ASN A 61 -3.92 -18.96 -1.53
N PHE A 62 -3.92 -18.44 -0.29
CA PHE A 62 -4.87 -18.83 0.74
C PHE A 62 -6.31 -18.54 0.31
N VAL A 63 -6.59 -17.31 -0.12
CA VAL A 63 -7.91 -16.88 -0.58
C VAL A 63 -8.36 -17.68 -1.80
N SER A 64 -7.46 -17.96 -2.74
CA SER A 64 -7.78 -18.76 -3.92
C SER A 64 -8.05 -20.24 -3.57
N LYS A 65 -7.36 -20.80 -2.58
CA LYS A 65 -7.62 -22.17 -2.09
C LYS A 65 -8.95 -22.25 -1.33
N ARG A 66 -9.25 -21.25 -0.50
CA ARG A 66 -10.50 -21.19 0.28
C ARG A 66 -11.73 -20.91 -0.57
N PHE A 67 -11.55 -20.15 -1.65
CA PHE A 67 -12.58 -19.67 -2.55
C PHE A 67 -12.15 -19.87 -4.02
N PRO A 68 -12.18 -21.11 -4.55
CA PRO A 68 -11.60 -21.42 -5.87
C PRO A 68 -12.41 -20.87 -7.04
N LYS A 69 -13.70 -20.61 -6.86
CA LYS A 69 -14.58 -20.10 -7.92
C LYS A 69 -14.27 -18.63 -8.25
N ARG A 70 -14.64 -18.23 -9.46
CA ARG A 70 -14.55 -16.84 -9.97
C ARG A 70 -15.93 -16.26 -10.32
N ASP A 71 -16.99 -16.81 -9.75
CA ASP A 71 -18.32 -16.19 -9.82
C ASP A 71 -18.36 -14.90 -8.97
N LEU A 72 -19.40 -14.11 -9.16
CA LEU A 72 -19.53 -12.80 -8.49
C LEU A 72 -19.61 -12.95 -6.96
N ILE A 73 -20.39 -13.90 -6.45
CA ILE A 73 -20.58 -14.10 -5.01
C ILE A 73 -19.24 -14.45 -4.37
N THR A 74 -18.52 -15.40 -4.96
CA THR A 74 -17.19 -15.80 -4.46
C THR A 74 -16.20 -14.63 -4.53
N THR A 75 -16.24 -13.83 -5.60
CA THR A 75 -15.38 -12.64 -5.74
C THR A 75 -15.66 -11.62 -4.63
N PHE A 76 -16.92 -11.30 -4.36
CA PHE A 76 -17.29 -10.39 -3.27
C PHE A 76 -16.87 -10.90 -1.90
N LYS A 77 -16.97 -12.21 -1.63
CA LYS A 77 -16.45 -12.81 -0.39
C LYS A 77 -14.94 -12.56 -0.21
N LYS A 78 -14.15 -12.70 -1.28
CA LYS A 78 -12.70 -12.43 -1.26
C LYS A 78 -12.42 -10.96 -0.97
N ILE A 79 -13.15 -10.05 -1.61
CA ILE A 79 -13.04 -8.60 -1.39
C ILE A 79 -13.36 -8.25 0.06
N ILE A 80 -14.49 -8.72 0.59
CA ILE A 80 -14.89 -8.45 1.99
C ILE A 80 -13.83 -8.96 2.97
N MET A 81 -13.27 -10.14 2.72
CA MET A 81 -12.20 -10.69 3.55
C MET A 81 -10.91 -9.85 3.47
N GLY A 82 -10.60 -9.33 2.28
CA GLY A 82 -9.50 -8.39 2.07
C GLY A 82 -9.70 -7.10 2.84
N GLN A 83 -10.87 -6.49 2.72
CA GLN A 83 -11.20 -5.20 3.35
C GLN A 83 -11.29 -5.28 4.88
N THR A 84 -11.74 -6.40 5.45
CA THR A 84 -11.96 -6.52 6.90
C THR A 84 -10.79 -7.14 7.66
N LEU A 85 -9.94 -7.93 7.00
CA LEU A 85 -8.83 -8.62 7.67
C LEU A 85 -7.47 -8.18 7.13
N TYR A 86 -7.22 -8.39 5.84
CA TYR A 86 -5.89 -8.20 5.27
C TYR A 86 -5.49 -6.73 5.18
N GLY A 87 -6.36 -5.89 4.63
CA GLY A 87 -6.15 -4.45 4.48
C GLY A 87 -5.85 -3.75 5.81
N PRO A 88 -6.70 -3.90 6.85
CA PRO A 88 -6.47 -3.29 8.15
C PRO A 88 -5.16 -3.79 8.80
N ALA A 89 -4.90 -5.09 8.77
CA ALA A 89 -3.68 -5.67 9.34
C ALA A 89 -2.41 -5.16 8.65
N MET A 90 -2.39 -5.14 7.32
CA MET A 90 -1.24 -4.66 6.57
C MET A 90 -1.04 -3.14 6.71
N THR A 91 -2.12 -2.36 6.77
CA THR A 91 -2.03 -0.91 6.97
C THR A 91 -1.49 -0.57 8.36
N ALA A 92 -1.99 -1.25 9.41
CA ALA A 92 -1.49 -1.09 10.77
C ALA A 92 -0.01 -1.51 10.87
N LEU A 93 0.36 -2.62 10.25
CA LEU A 93 1.76 -3.08 10.20
C LEU A 93 2.66 -2.07 9.49
N PHE A 94 2.22 -1.53 8.34
CA PHE A 94 2.96 -0.51 7.60
C PHE A 94 3.24 0.73 8.44
N PHE A 95 2.21 1.30 9.08
CA PHE A 95 2.37 2.49 9.91
C PHE A 95 3.23 2.22 11.14
N SER A 96 3.02 1.09 11.82
CA SER A 96 3.78 0.71 13.01
C SER A 96 5.26 0.52 12.69
N LEU A 97 5.57 -0.19 11.60
CA LEU A 97 6.95 -0.42 11.19
C LEU A 97 7.62 0.89 10.79
N ASN A 98 6.94 1.73 10.01
CA ASN A 98 7.50 3.02 9.60
C ASN A 98 7.76 3.94 10.80
N ALA A 99 6.81 4.03 11.74
CA ALA A 99 6.99 4.79 12.97
C ALA A 99 8.17 4.27 13.79
N ARG A 100 8.25 2.95 14.01
CA ARG A 100 9.35 2.35 14.77
C ARG A 100 10.73 2.59 14.11
N LEU A 101 10.80 2.51 12.78
CA LEU A 101 12.02 2.80 12.00
C LEU A 101 12.34 4.29 11.92
N GLN A 102 11.40 5.17 12.27
CA GLN A 102 11.62 6.61 12.46
C GLN A 102 12.08 6.95 13.89
N GLY A 103 12.20 5.94 14.77
CA GLY A 103 12.62 6.13 16.16
C GLY A 103 11.48 6.40 17.13
N GLU A 104 10.21 6.33 16.69
CA GLU A 104 9.07 6.54 17.57
C GLU A 104 8.96 5.42 18.64
N ASN A 105 8.56 5.82 19.84
CA ASN A 105 8.28 4.91 20.95
C ASN A 105 6.87 4.30 20.85
N GLY A 106 6.54 3.37 21.75
CA GLY A 106 5.26 2.65 21.70
C GLY A 106 4.02 3.55 21.80
N ALA A 107 4.06 4.61 22.59
CA ALA A 107 2.93 5.52 22.73
C ALA A 107 2.72 6.37 21.48
N GLU A 108 3.80 6.83 20.86
CA GLU A 108 3.79 7.58 19.59
C GLU A 108 3.26 6.72 18.44
N ILE A 109 3.68 5.45 18.36
CA ILE A 109 3.17 4.49 17.37
C ILE A 109 1.65 4.34 17.50
N VAL A 110 1.15 4.17 18.73
CA VAL A 110 -0.30 4.05 18.99
C VAL A 110 -1.03 5.34 18.61
N ALA A 111 -0.46 6.50 18.92
CA ALA A 111 -1.04 7.78 18.53
C ALA A 111 -1.11 7.93 17.00
N ARG A 112 -0.06 7.55 16.28
CA ARG A 112 -0.03 7.57 14.81
C ARG A 112 -1.07 6.62 14.21
N LEU A 113 -1.21 5.41 14.75
CA LEU A 113 -2.25 4.48 14.30
C LEU A 113 -3.66 5.05 14.51
N LYS A 114 -3.94 5.64 15.67
CA LYS A 114 -5.25 6.27 15.94
C LYS A 114 -5.53 7.43 14.98
N ARG A 115 -4.49 8.20 14.62
CA ARG A 115 -4.60 9.33 13.70
C ARG A 115 -4.81 8.89 12.26
N ASP A 116 -4.01 7.95 11.76
CA ASP A 116 -3.87 7.72 10.31
C ASP A 116 -4.59 6.47 9.81
N LEU A 117 -4.82 5.46 10.66
CA LEU A 117 -5.35 4.16 10.22
C LEU A 117 -6.77 4.29 9.67
N LEU A 118 -7.69 4.88 10.43
CA LEU A 118 -9.09 5.02 10.02
C LEU A 118 -9.26 5.93 8.79
N PRO A 119 -8.62 7.12 8.72
CA PRO A 119 -8.70 7.93 7.51
C PRO A 119 -8.13 7.22 6.27
N THR A 120 -7.03 6.49 6.42
CA THR A 120 -6.44 5.72 5.31
C THR A 120 -7.39 4.62 4.82
N MET A 121 -8.01 3.89 5.75
CA MET A 121 -9.00 2.86 5.42
C MET A 121 -10.25 3.46 4.78
N ALA A 122 -10.74 4.60 5.28
CA ALA A 122 -11.90 5.29 4.74
C ALA A 122 -11.65 5.78 3.30
N ASN A 123 -10.50 6.41 3.05
CA ASN A 123 -10.13 6.84 1.70
C ASN A 123 -9.99 5.65 0.75
N GLY A 124 -9.51 4.51 1.26
CA GLY A 124 -9.32 3.29 0.49
C GLY A 124 -10.60 2.50 0.19
N VAL A 125 -11.71 2.81 0.86
CA VAL A 125 -12.91 1.94 0.87
C VAL A 125 -13.59 1.79 -0.49
N MET A 126 -13.42 2.75 -1.40
CA MET A 126 -13.90 2.64 -2.77
C MET A 126 -12.82 2.12 -3.72
N TYR A 127 -11.58 2.58 -3.53
CA TYR A 127 -10.45 2.25 -4.39
C TYR A 127 -10.11 0.76 -4.35
N TRP A 128 -9.95 0.20 -3.15
CA TRP A 128 -9.46 -1.17 -3.00
C TRP A 128 -10.47 -2.22 -3.44
N PRO A 129 -11.79 -2.12 -3.16
CA PRO A 129 -12.75 -3.08 -3.70
C PRO A 129 -12.79 -3.16 -5.22
N ILE A 130 -12.61 -2.04 -5.92
CA ILE A 130 -12.55 -2.03 -7.39
C ILE A 130 -11.27 -2.76 -7.87
N CYS A 131 -10.13 -2.44 -7.27
CA CYS A 131 -8.85 -3.09 -7.57
C CYS A 131 -8.89 -4.59 -7.28
N ASP A 132 -9.45 -4.99 -6.14
CA ASP A 132 -9.62 -6.38 -5.73
C ASP A 132 -10.60 -7.11 -6.65
N PHE A 133 -11.69 -6.48 -7.08
CA PHE A 133 -12.61 -7.05 -8.05
C PHE A 133 -11.89 -7.37 -9.36
N ILE A 134 -11.14 -6.42 -9.90
CA ILE A 134 -10.35 -6.62 -11.13
C ILE A 134 -9.36 -7.78 -10.93
N THR A 135 -8.64 -7.76 -9.81
CA THR A 135 -7.61 -8.75 -9.46
C THR A 135 -8.19 -10.15 -9.33
N PHE A 136 -9.26 -10.33 -8.56
CA PHE A 136 -9.82 -11.65 -8.29
C PHE A 136 -10.66 -12.22 -9.43
N LYS A 137 -11.31 -11.35 -10.22
CA LYS A 137 -12.16 -11.78 -11.34
C LYS A 137 -11.36 -12.14 -12.58
N PHE A 138 -10.39 -11.30 -12.95
CA PHE A 138 -9.74 -11.37 -14.27
C PHE A 138 -8.30 -11.88 -14.22
N ILE A 139 -7.58 -11.72 -13.10
CA ILE A 139 -6.15 -12.01 -13.04
C ILE A 139 -5.88 -13.42 -12.50
N PRO A 140 -4.99 -14.21 -13.13
CA PRO A 140 -4.58 -15.51 -12.60
C PRO A 140 -3.79 -15.36 -11.30
N VAL A 141 -3.98 -16.30 -10.36
CA VAL A 141 -3.48 -16.24 -8.96
C VAL A 141 -1.99 -15.90 -8.85
N HIS A 142 -1.16 -16.42 -9.75
CA HIS A 142 0.28 -16.18 -9.71
C HIS A 142 0.68 -14.74 -10.05
N LEU A 143 -0.17 -13.98 -10.76
CA LEU A 143 0.02 -12.57 -11.12
C LEU A 143 -0.74 -11.60 -10.20
N GLN A 144 -1.69 -12.08 -9.39
CA GLN A 144 -2.46 -11.23 -8.48
C GLN A 144 -1.59 -10.39 -7.53
N PRO A 145 -0.51 -10.93 -6.91
CA PRO A 145 0.41 -10.12 -6.12
C PRO A 145 1.04 -8.97 -6.90
N LEU A 146 1.42 -9.19 -8.16
CA LEU A 146 2.03 -8.16 -9.00
C LEU A 146 1.03 -7.06 -9.30
N VAL A 147 -0.18 -7.43 -9.75
CA VAL A 147 -1.24 -6.47 -10.09
C VAL A 147 -1.68 -5.66 -8.86
N SER A 148 -1.83 -6.32 -7.70
CA SER A 148 -2.17 -5.67 -6.44
C SER A 148 -1.10 -4.64 -6.03
N ASN A 149 0.19 -4.97 -6.16
CA ASN A 149 1.26 -4.00 -5.90
C ASN A 149 1.23 -2.82 -6.89
N SER A 150 0.93 -3.06 -8.17
CA SER A 150 0.79 -1.97 -9.14
C SER A 150 -0.34 -1.01 -8.76
N PHE A 151 -1.45 -1.52 -8.21
CA PHE A 151 -2.49 -0.66 -7.61
C PHE A 151 -1.96 0.08 -6.37
N SER A 152 -1.16 -0.54 -5.50
CA SER A 152 -0.50 0.17 -4.39
C SER A 152 0.37 1.34 -4.84
N TYR A 153 1.06 1.21 -5.97
CA TYR A 153 1.81 2.33 -6.57
C TYR A 153 0.89 3.49 -6.95
N LEU A 154 -0.18 3.21 -7.70
CA LEU A 154 -1.15 4.23 -8.11
C LEU A 154 -1.81 4.91 -6.91
N TRP A 155 -2.18 4.12 -5.90
CA TRP A 155 -2.71 4.61 -4.63
C TRP A 155 -1.75 5.58 -3.93
N THR A 156 -0.46 5.23 -3.87
CA THR A 156 0.56 6.05 -3.21
C THR A 156 0.74 7.40 -3.93
N VAL A 157 0.78 7.37 -5.26
CA VAL A 157 0.85 8.59 -6.08
C VAL A 157 -0.40 9.45 -5.87
N TYR A 158 -1.59 8.86 -5.92
CA TYR A 158 -2.86 9.57 -5.70
C TYR A 158 -2.92 10.22 -4.32
N MET A 159 -2.62 9.48 -3.24
CA MET A 159 -2.62 10.01 -1.88
C MET A 159 -1.63 11.16 -1.72
N THR A 160 -0.44 11.04 -2.32
CA THR A 160 0.58 12.10 -2.27
C THR A 160 0.11 13.34 -3.00
N TYR A 161 -0.49 13.18 -4.19
CA TYR A 161 -1.02 14.27 -4.96
C TYR A 161 -2.15 15.00 -4.21
N MET A 162 -3.13 14.26 -3.67
CA MET A 162 -4.22 14.85 -2.88
C MET A 162 -3.68 15.63 -1.68
N ALA A 163 -2.73 15.04 -0.93
CA ALA A 163 -2.08 15.72 0.20
C ALA A 163 -1.29 16.97 -0.23
N SER A 164 -0.77 17.01 -1.47
CA SER A 164 -0.09 18.20 -2.00
C SER A 164 -1.05 19.34 -2.31
N LEU A 165 -2.28 19.05 -2.75
CA LEU A 165 -3.32 20.04 -3.01
C LEU A 165 -3.84 20.69 -1.72
N ASP A 166 -4.00 19.91 -0.65
CA ASP A 166 -4.47 20.42 0.64
C ASP A 166 -3.51 21.45 1.25
N LYS A 167 -2.20 21.33 0.97
CA LYS A 167 -1.21 22.34 1.40
C LYS A 167 -1.37 23.67 0.68
N VAL A 168 -1.89 23.68 -0.54
CA VAL A 168 -2.09 24.91 -1.33
C VAL A 168 -3.31 25.69 -0.85
N SER A 169 -4.37 25.00 -0.41
CA SER A 169 -5.62 25.66 0.01
C SER A 169 -5.54 26.35 1.37
N THR A 170 -4.59 25.98 2.24
CA THR A 170 -4.44 26.62 3.58
C THR A 170 -3.64 27.93 3.56
N ASN A 171 -2.87 28.19 2.50
CA ASN A 171 -1.98 29.37 2.43
C ASN A 171 -2.63 30.62 1.81
N THR A 172 -3.89 30.56 1.37
CA THR A 172 -4.55 31.70 0.69
C THR A 172 -5.32 32.63 1.63
N ASN A 173 -5.49 32.29 2.91
CA ASN A 173 -6.34 33.06 3.85
C ASN A 173 -5.60 33.92 4.89
N SER A 174 -4.28 34.12 4.76
CA SER A 174 -3.49 34.92 5.73
C SER A 174 -2.81 36.16 5.15
N GLN A 175 -3.24 36.65 3.98
CA GLN A 175 -2.73 37.91 3.39
C GLN A 175 -3.78 39.02 3.23
N PHE A 176 -4.96 38.90 3.83
CA PHE A 176 -5.95 39.98 3.88
C PHE A 176 -6.56 40.11 5.28
N ALA A 177 -5.77 40.59 6.24
CA ALA A 177 -6.25 41.19 7.49
C ALA A 177 -5.18 42.15 8.03
#